data_AF-A0A2A5BHJ5-F1
#
_entry.id   AF-A0A2A5BHJ5-F1
#
_cell.length_a   1.000
_cell.length_b   1.000
_cell.length_c   1.000
_cell.angle_alpha   90.00
_cell.angle_beta   90.00
_cell.angle_gamma   90.00
#
_symmetry.space_group_name_H-M   'P 1'
#
loop_
_entity.id
_entity.type
_entity.pdbx_description
1 polymer ?
#
loop_
_entity_poly.entity_id
_entity_poly.type
_entity_poly.pdbx_seq_one_letter_code
_entity_poly.pdbx_strand_id
1 'polypeptide(L)'
;MEHYPSLRNLFISIFSVDAGLEEDDEIAALIRVLNDPVQRKEIEGELKQLFQDDAISWTEFLENDDYVVYPADDEEDAKEYVIESLWNRVFPNEVAP
;
A
#
# COMPACT_ATOMS: atom_id res chain seq x y z
N MET A 1 -12.10 8.17 -6.05
CA MET A 1 -10.81 7.55 -5.66
C MET A 1 -9.82 7.54 -6.83
N GLU A 2 -9.49 8.69 -7.43
CA GLU A 2 -8.50 8.75 -8.53
C GLU A 2 -7.13 9.29 -8.06
N HIS A 3 -6.92 9.42 -6.75
CA HIS A 3 -5.81 10.21 -6.21
C HIS A 3 -4.48 9.44 -6.08
N TYR A 4 -4.49 8.10 -6.09
CA TYR A 4 -3.30 7.28 -5.80
C TYR A 4 -3.13 6.10 -6.78
N PRO A 5 -2.94 6.36 -8.09
CA PRO A 5 -2.89 5.31 -9.10
C PRO A 5 -1.69 4.37 -8.94
N SER A 6 -0.54 4.85 -8.47
CA SER A 6 0.66 4.04 -8.29
C SER A 6 0.50 3.09 -7.11
N LEU A 7 -0.03 3.59 -5.98
CA LEU A 7 -0.34 2.75 -4.83
C LEU A 7 -1.42 1.72 -5.14
N ARG A 8 -2.52 2.13 -5.80
CA ARG A 8 -3.59 1.20 -6.18
C ARG A 8 -3.06 0.07 -7.06
N ASN A 9 -2.26 0.40 -8.07
CA ASN A 9 -1.65 -0.62 -8.93
C ASN A 9 -0.73 -1.55 -8.15
N LEU A 10 0.05 -1.02 -7.20
CA LEU A 10 0.92 -1.82 -6.33
C LEU A 10 0.10 -2.79 -5.49
N PHE A 11 -0.93 -2.30 -4.81
CA PHE A 11 -1.83 -3.10 -3.99
C PHE A 11 -2.53 -4.19 -4.78
N ILE A 12 -3.12 -3.86 -5.93
CA ILE A 12 -3.78 -4.84 -6.79
C ILE A 12 -2.80 -5.89 -7.31
N SER A 13 -1.59 -5.48 -7.71
CA SER A 13 -0.64 -6.38 -8.37
C SER A 13 0.14 -7.27 -7.41
N ILE A 14 0.36 -6.81 -6.17
CA ILE A 14 1.26 -7.46 -5.20
C ILE A 14 0.49 -7.99 -4.00
N PHE A 15 -0.36 -7.16 -3.40
CA PHE A 15 -0.98 -7.46 -2.10
C PHE A 15 -2.43 -7.91 -2.20
N SER A 16 -3.02 -7.97 -3.40
CA SER A 16 -4.41 -8.41 -3.52
C SER A 16 -4.54 -9.90 -3.25
N VAL A 17 -5.63 -10.30 -2.61
CA VAL A 17 -6.00 -11.71 -2.44
C VAL A 17 -6.08 -12.41 -3.80
N ASP A 18 -6.48 -11.69 -4.85
CA ASP A 18 -6.52 -12.20 -6.23
C ASP A 18 -5.13 -12.40 -6.85
N ALA A 19 -4.10 -11.68 -6.40
CA ALA A 19 -2.72 -11.93 -6.81
C ALA A 19 -2.23 -13.28 -6.29
N GLY A 20 -2.73 -13.72 -5.13
CA GLY A 20 -2.49 -15.05 -4.57
C GLY A 20 -1.00 -15.35 -4.32
N LEU A 21 -0.20 -14.31 -4.06
CA LEU A 21 1.22 -14.43 -3.81
C LEU A 21 1.47 -14.92 -2.38
N GLU A 22 2.51 -15.74 -2.21
CA GLU A 22 3.04 -16.01 -0.88
C GLU A 22 3.83 -14.80 -0.38
N GLU A 23 3.92 -14.61 0.93
CA GLU A 23 4.55 -13.43 1.55
C GLU A 23 5.98 -13.14 1.01
N ASP A 24 6.77 -14.19 0.76
CA ASP A 24 8.11 -14.05 0.17
C ASP A 24 8.08 -13.48 -1.26
N ASP A 25 7.09 -13.86 -2.06
CA ASP A 25 6.90 -13.37 -3.42
C ASP A 25 6.35 -11.94 -3.45
N GLU A 26 5.47 -11.59 -2.51
CA GLU A 26 5.01 -10.21 -2.32
C GLU A 26 6.18 -9.28 -2.02
N ILE A 27 7.07 -9.69 -1.11
CA ILE A 27 8.27 -8.96 -0.74
C ILE A 27 9.20 -8.81 -1.95
N ALA A 28 9.43 -9.89 -2.71
CA ALA A 28 10.29 -9.85 -3.89
C ALA A 28 9.73 -8.91 -4.98
N ALA A 29 8.41 -8.95 -5.22
CA ALA A 29 7.73 -8.06 -6.15
C ALA A 29 7.83 -6.60 -5.70
N LEU A 30 7.58 -6.33 -4.42
CA LEU A 30 7.68 -4.98 -3.87
C LEU A 30 9.12 -4.44 -3.99
N ILE A 31 10.13 -5.23 -3.62
CA ILE A 31 11.54 -4.84 -3.74
C ILE A 31 11.87 -4.53 -5.21
N ARG A 32 11.34 -5.30 -6.16
CA ARG A 32 11.55 -5.03 -7.59
C ARG A 32 10.97 -3.68 -8.00
N VAL A 33 9.78 -3.33 -7.52
CA VAL A 33 9.16 -2.02 -7.79
C VAL A 33 9.96 -0.90 -7.12
N LEU A 34 10.38 -1.07 -5.86
CA LEU A 34 11.17 -0.07 -5.12
C LEU A 34 12.61 0.09 -5.63
N ASN A 35 13.13 -0.90 -6.37
CA ASN A 35 14.42 -0.79 -7.06
C ASN A 35 14.35 0.14 -8.28
N ASP A 36 13.16 0.42 -8.81
CA ASP A 36 12.97 1.43 -9.85
C ASP A 36 12.84 2.82 -9.18
N PRO A 37 13.81 3.73 -9.39
CA PRO A 37 13.81 5.03 -8.73
C PRO A 37 12.63 5.93 -9.14
N VAL A 38 12.03 5.70 -10.32
CA VAL A 38 10.86 6.46 -10.77
C VAL A 38 9.63 6.00 -9.98
N GLN A 39 9.34 4.69 -10.02
CA GLN A 39 8.18 4.12 -9.33
C GLN A 39 8.30 4.31 -7.82
N ARG A 40 9.49 4.11 -7.25
CA ARG A 40 9.76 4.37 -5.84
C ARG A 40 9.36 5.79 -5.46
N LYS A 41 9.77 6.79 -6.23
CA LYS A 41 9.48 8.19 -5.92
C LYS A 41 7.98 8.52 -6.03
N GLU A 42 7.28 7.90 -6.98
CA GLU A 42 5.82 8.03 -7.12
C GLU A 42 5.09 7.40 -5.93
N ILE A 43 5.45 6.16 -5.56
CA ILE A 43 4.91 5.46 -4.38
C ILE A 43 5.20 6.25 -3.10
N GLU A 44 6.44 6.72 -2.91
CA GLU A 44 6.81 7.53 -1.74
C GLU A 44 5.97 8.82 -1.66
N GLY A 45 5.76 9.49 -2.79
CA GLY A 45 4.96 10.72 -2.86
C GLY A 45 3.48 10.47 -2.57
N GLU A 46 2.89 9.47 -3.22
CA GLU A 46 1.49 9.09 -3.01
C GLU A 46 1.27 8.57 -1.59
N LEU A 47 2.19 7.78 -1.03
CA LEU A 47 2.07 7.25 0.33
C LEU A 47 2.10 8.38 1.36
N LYS A 48 3.02 9.34 1.23
CA LYS A 48 3.04 10.51 2.13
C LYS A 48 1.78 11.35 2.01
N GLN A 49 1.20 11.48 0.81
CA GLN A 49 -0.07 12.19 0.62
C GLN A 49 -1.24 11.43 1.25
N LEU A 50 -1.32 10.11 1.05
CA LEU A 50 -2.35 9.25 1.62
C LEU A 50 -2.40 9.37 3.14
N PHE A 51 -1.23 9.34 3.81
CA PHE A 51 -1.14 9.51 5.27
C PHE A 51 -1.48 10.92 5.77
N GLN A 52 -1.49 11.93 4.90
CA GLN A 52 -1.88 13.30 5.22
C GLN A 52 -3.33 13.61 4.83
N ASP A 53 -4.02 12.67 4.18
CA ASP A 53 -5.38 12.84 3.72
C ASP A 53 -6.37 12.41 4.80
N ASP A 54 -6.82 13.37 5.61
CA ASP A 54 -7.81 13.11 6.68
C ASP A 54 -9.19 12.68 6.15
N ALA A 55 -9.42 12.78 4.84
CA ALA A 55 -10.69 12.40 4.21
C ALA A 55 -10.66 10.98 3.62
N ILE A 56 -9.51 10.29 3.67
CA ILE A 56 -9.41 8.93 3.15
C ILE A 56 -10.04 7.92 4.13
N SER A 57 -10.71 6.92 3.56
CA SER A 57 -11.06 5.69 4.29
C SER A 57 -10.04 4.63 3.93
N TRP A 58 -9.27 4.19 4.92
CA TRP A 58 -8.26 3.14 4.81
C TRP A 58 -8.89 1.80 4.54
N THR A 59 -10.04 1.52 5.17
CA THR A 59 -10.79 0.28 4.93
C THR A 59 -11.23 0.20 3.48
N GLU A 60 -11.87 1.25 2.95
CA GLU A 60 -12.30 1.32 1.55
C GLU A 60 -11.13 1.32 0.56
N PHE A 61 -9.95 1.79 0.98
CA PHE A 61 -8.75 1.79 0.17
C PHE A 61 -8.10 0.40 0.04
N LEU A 62 -8.21 -0.45 1.07
CA LEU A 62 -7.71 -1.83 1.07
C LEU A 62 -8.75 -2.83 0.56
N GLU A 63 -10.02 -2.59 0.83
CA GLU A 63 -11.14 -3.43 0.45
C GLU A 63 -12.25 -2.59 -0.18
N ASN A 64 -12.55 -2.87 -1.45
CA ASN A 64 -13.67 -2.26 -2.15
C ASN A 64 -14.21 -3.23 -3.22
N ASP A 65 -15.23 -2.79 -3.97
CA ASP A 65 -15.84 -3.60 -5.02
C ASP A 65 -14.88 -3.99 -6.16
N ASP A 66 -13.75 -3.30 -6.34
CA ASP A 66 -12.78 -3.60 -7.40
C ASP A 66 -11.71 -4.63 -6.97
N TYR A 67 -11.30 -4.62 -5.69
CA TYR A 67 -10.24 -5.49 -5.18
C TYR A 67 -10.27 -5.61 -3.66
N VAL A 68 -9.69 -6.70 -3.16
CA VAL A 68 -9.47 -6.94 -1.74
C VAL A 68 -7.99 -7.22 -1.50
N VAL A 69 -7.33 -6.34 -0.74
CA VAL A 69 -5.95 -6.50 -0.27
C VAL A 69 -5.95 -7.17 1.08
N TYR A 70 -6.59 -6.52 2.04
CA TYR A 70 -6.65 -6.97 3.42
C TYR A 70 -8.02 -6.56 3.98
N PRO A 71 -8.85 -7.52 4.44
CA PRO A 71 -10.17 -7.24 4.99
C PRO A 71 -10.00 -6.70 6.41
N ALA A 72 -9.75 -5.41 6.51
CA ALA A 72 -9.51 -4.74 7.78
C ALA A 72 -10.78 -4.66 8.64
N ASP A 73 -10.63 -4.84 9.95
CA ASP A 73 -11.76 -4.76 10.89
C ASP A 73 -12.24 -3.31 11.08
N ASP A 74 -11.31 -2.36 11.08
CA ASP A 74 -11.56 -0.92 11.22
C ASP A 74 -10.45 -0.06 10.57
N GLU A 75 -10.61 1.28 10.63
CA GLU A 75 -9.67 2.23 10.04
C GLU A 75 -8.27 2.19 10.67
N GLU A 76 -8.16 1.90 11.97
CA GLU A 76 -6.87 1.79 12.65
C GLU A 76 -6.15 0.52 12.20
N ASP A 77 -6.85 -0.62 12.15
CA ASP A 77 -6.32 -1.90 11.65
C ASP A 77 -5.86 -1.81 10.19
N ALA A 78 -6.67 -1.18 9.33
CA ALA A 78 -6.32 -0.92 7.93
C ALA A 78 -5.04 -0.07 7.82
N LYS A 79 -4.95 1.00 8.61
CA LYS A 79 -3.78 1.88 8.62
C LYS A 79 -2.54 1.14 9.13
N GLU A 80 -2.66 0.37 10.21
CA GLU A 80 -1.56 -0.43 10.77
C GLU A 80 -1.01 -1.43 9.73
N TYR A 81 -1.89 -2.13 9.01
CA TYR A 81 -1.48 -3.03 7.94
C TYR A 81 -0.66 -2.31 6.86
N VAL A 82 -1.08 -1.12 6.40
CA VAL A 82 -0.32 -0.34 5.42
C VAL A 82 1.03 0.12 5.98
N ILE A 83 1.10 0.46 7.27
CA ILE A 83 2.36 0.84 7.90
C ILE A 83 3.33 -0.35 7.91
N GLU A 84 2.87 -1.51 8.37
CA GLU A 84 3.72 -2.69 8.52
C GLU A 84 4.14 -3.28 7.16
N SER A 85 3.18 -3.41 6.25
CA SER A 85 3.38 -4.06 4.95
C SER A 85 4.06 -3.13 3.93
N LEU A 86 3.80 -1.83 3.98
CA LEU A 86 4.29 -0.90 2.96
C LEU A 86 5.22 0.18 3.53
N TRP A 87 4.78 0.97 4.51
CA TRP A 87 5.57 2.11 5.01
C TRP A 87 6.95 1.69 5.49
N ASN A 88 7.05 0.66 6.33
CA ASN A 88 8.32 0.19 6.88
C ASN A 88 9.29 -0.31 5.80
N ARG A 89 8.77 -0.76 4.65
CA ARG A 89 9.56 -1.25 3.52
C ARG A 89 9.99 -0.11 2.59
N VAL A 90 9.12 0.87 2.38
CA VAL A 90 9.40 2.06 1.56
C VAL A 90 10.33 3.04 2.31
N PHE A 91 10.05 3.27 3.59
CA PHE A 91 10.74 4.20 4.49
C PHE A 91 11.28 3.49 5.74
N PRO A 92 12.28 2.60 5.62
CA PRO A 92 12.82 1.84 6.76
C PRO A 92 13.48 2.71 7.86
N ASN A 93 13.69 4.01 7.60
CA ASN A 93 14.27 4.95 8.54
C ASN A 93 13.31 6.07 8.97
N GLU A 94 12.04 6.06 8.53
CA GLU A 94 11.03 7.05 8.93
C GLU A 94 9.95 6.40 9.79
N VAL A 95 9.51 7.09 10.84
CA VAL A 95 8.35 6.68 11.62
C VAL A 95 7.09 7.07 10.85
N ALA A 96 6.12 6.15 10.78
CA ALA A 96 4.84 6.43 10.13
C ALA A 96 4.09 7.61 10.79
N PRO A 97 3.40 8.46 10.01
CA PRO A 97 2.63 9.61 10.51
C PRO A 97 1.45 9.27 11.41
#